data_AF-A0A2H4SDL9-F1
#
_entry.id   AF-A0A2H4SDL9-F1
#
_cell.length_a   1.000
_cell.length_b   1.000
_cell.length_c   1.000
_cell.angle_alpha   90.00
_cell.angle_beta   90.00
_cell.angle_gamma   90.00
#
_symmetry.space_group_name_H-M   'P 1'
#
loop_
_entity.id
_entity.type
_entity.pdbx_description
1 polymer ?
#
loop_
_entity_poly.entity_id
_entity_poly.type
_entity_poly.pdbx_seq_one_letter_code
_entity_poly.pdbx_strand_id
1 'polypeptide(L)'
;MYKPLLLTLASLASILAAPLDNVTPARHKRDLYFTNWSGAIQESSSSGSYTLVQASFVVPTLNDANNPKGTADIWVGIDGNNCKTAILQTGIVTYGDGTFWVWTEWWKHTMQDYSVSLDVSGGDTVRLTVHATSTTSGTTTVENLTTGKSVSHTFTSETSYPLCETDAEWIVEDFQIDSAGDLAPLVDWGTIKMFDTLASGPNGNVTAAGATKANLKQNGVILTSTDIGTDGSVSVTYIG
;
A
#
# COMPACT_ATOMS: atom_id res chain seq x y z
N MET A 1 65.87 -19.94 -53.96
CA MET A 1 64.56 -19.80 -54.63
C MET A 1 63.54 -19.42 -53.56
N TYR A 2 63.02 -18.20 -53.64
CA TYR A 2 62.22 -17.54 -52.62
C TYR A 2 60.88 -18.27 -52.37
N LYS A 3 60.58 -18.59 -51.11
CA LYS A 3 59.24 -19.03 -50.65
C LYS A 3 58.58 -17.86 -49.91
N PRO A 4 57.33 -17.49 -50.22
CA PRO A 4 56.68 -16.35 -49.62
C PRO A 4 56.20 -16.68 -48.20
N LEU A 5 56.30 -15.66 -47.33
CA LEU A 5 55.79 -15.65 -45.98
C LEU A 5 54.26 -15.42 -46.05
N LEU A 6 53.45 -16.44 -45.77
CA LEU A 6 52.01 -16.27 -45.55
C LEU A 6 51.79 -15.78 -44.10
N LEU A 7 51.34 -14.55 -43.96
CA LEU A 7 50.86 -13.99 -42.70
C LEU A 7 49.39 -14.39 -42.53
N THR A 8 49.11 -15.40 -41.72
CA THR A 8 47.74 -15.74 -41.32
C THR A 8 47.36 -14.90 -40.09
N LEU A 9 46.48 -13.92 -40.26
CA LEU A 9 45.79 -13.26 -39.14
C LEU A 9 44.84 -14.28 -38.50
N ALA A 10 45.15 -14.73 -37.29
CA ALA A 10 44.19 -15.40 -36.42
C ALA A 10 43.38 -14.34 -35.68
N SER A 11 42.09 -14.17 -36.04
CA SER A 11 41.17 -13.39 -35.23
C SER A 11 40.81 -14.18 -33.97
N LEU A 12 41.37 -13.77 -32.83
CA LEU A 12 40.91 -14.21 -31.51
C LEU A 12 39.52 -13.59 -31.25
N ALA A 13 38.46 -14.38 -31.45
CA ALA A 13 37.15 -14.05 -30.92
C ALA A 13 37.18 -14.30 -29.40
N SER A 14 37.39 -13.23 -28.63
CA SER A 14 37.26 -13.24 -27.18
C SER A 14 35.78 -13.39 -26.81
N ILE A 15 35.36 -14.60 -26.45
CA ILE A 15 34.05 -14.83 -25.84
C ILE A 15 34.15 -14.32 -24.39
N LEU A 16 33.74 -13.08 -24.13
CA LEU A 16 33.44 -12.65 -22.76
C LEU A 16 32.20 -13.42 -22.32
N ALA A 17 32.39 -14.47 -21.52
CA ALA A 17 31.32 -15.00 -20.70
C ALA A 17 30.98 -13.91 -19.66
N ALA A 18 29.80 -13.31 -19.79
CA ALA A 18 29.24 -12.47 -18.73
C ALA A 18 29.16 -13.31 -17.43
N PRO A 19 29.43 -12.72 -16.25
CA PRO A 19 29.17 -13.43 -15.01
C PRO A 19 27.69 -13.79 -14.99
N LEU A 20 27.39 -15.06 -14.73
CA LEU A 20 26.04 -15.50 -14.41
C LEU A 20 25.63 -14.70 -13.17
N ASP A 21 24.71 -13.76 -13.34
CA ASP A 21 24.01 -13.15 -12.22
C ASP A 21 23.46 -14.29 -11.39
N ASN A 22 23.92 -14.34 -10.15
CA ASN A 22 23.43 -15.28 -9.16
C ASN A 22 22.03 -14.79 -8.77
N VAL A 23 21.05 -15.02 -9.65
CA VAL A 23 19.64 -14.77 -9.38
C VAL A 23 19.27 -15.76 -8.28
N THR A 24 19.40 -15.31 -7.04
CA THR A 24 18.70 -15.94 -5.93
C THR A 24 17.25 -16.06 -6.36
N PRO A 25 16.68 -17.29 -6.42
CA PRO A 25 15.28 -17.44 -6.75
C PRO A 25 14.50 -16.58 -5.75
N ALA A 26 13.70 -15.65 -6.25
CA ALA A 26 12.76 -14.93 -5.41
C ALA A 26 11.98 -16.00 -4.64
N ARG A 27 12.17 -16.05 -3.32
CA ARG A 27 11.44 -16.97 -2.46
C ARG A 27 9.97 -16.64 -2.72
N HIS A 28 9.20 -17.55 -3.30
CA HIS A 28 7.77 -17.33 -3.54
C HIS A 28 7.13 -17.02 -2.19
N LYS A 29 6.91 -15.73 -1.91
CA LYS A 29 6.10 -15.29 -0.78
C LYS A 29 4.68 -15.76 -1.09
N ARG A 30 4.07 -16.47 -0.16
CA ARG A 30 2.66 -16.86 -0.29
C ARG A 30 1.82 -15.62 -0.03
N ASP A 31 0.75 -15.50 -0.79
CA ASP A 31 -0.30 -14.53 -0.50
C ASP A 31 -0.87 -14.78 0.90
N LEU A 32 -1.14 -13.68 1.60
CA LEU A 32 -1.87 -13.65 2.85
C LEU A 32 -3.36 -13.45 2.56
N TYR A 33 -4.19 -14.03 3.41
CA TYR A 33 -5.64 -13.90 3.33
C TYR A 33 -6.15 -13.32 4.62
N PHE A 34 -6.88 -12.20 4.51
CA PHE A 34 -7.48 -11.50 5.63
C PHE A 34 -9.00 -11.47 5.46
N THR A 35 -9.71 -11.33 6.57
CA THR A 35 -11.16 -11.13 6.53
C THR A 35 -11.53 -9.75 6.00
N ASN A 36 -10.66 -8.75 6.20
CA ASN A 36 -10.92 -7.34 5.91
C ASN A 36 -9.83 -6.65 5.06
N TRP A 37 -8.60 -7.17 4.94
CA TRP A 37 -7.54 -6.47 4.19
C TRP A 37 -7.23 -7.10 2.82
N SER A 38 -6.93 -6.22 1.86
CA SER A 38 -6.27 -6.60 0.60
C SER A 38 -5.31 -5.51 0.14
N GLY A 39 -4.23 -5.88 -0.54
CA GLY A 39 -3.19 -4.94 -0.95
C GLY A 39 -1.78 -5.46 -0.69
N ALA A 40 -0.84 -4.56 -0.44
CA ALA A 40 0.57 -4.91 -0.27
C ALA A 40 1.06 -4.58 1.14
N ILE A 41 1.83 -5.50 1.72
CA ILE A 41 2.43 -5.35 3.05
C ILE A 41 3.94 -5.56 2.95
N GLN A 42 4.70 -4.51 3.22
CA GLN A 42 6.14 -4.55 3.33
C GLN A 42 6.52 -4.78 4.79
N GLU A 43 7.16 -5.92 5.06
CA GLU A 43 7.49 -6.37 6.41
C GLU A 43 8.99 -6.28 6.68
N SER A 44 9.35 -5.87 7.89
CA SER A 44 10.70 -5.94 8.42
C SER A 44 10.73 -6.71 9.75
N SER A 45 11.76 -7.54 9.93
CA SER A 45 12.01 -8.21 11.21
C SER A 45 12.57 -7.27 12.29
N SER A 46 12.92 -6.03 11.92
CA SER A 46 13.55 -5.06 12.80
C SER A 46 12.58 -3.92 13.10
N SER A 47 12.35 -3.62 14.38
CA SER A 47 11.59 -2.43 14.80
C SER A 47 12.23 -1.14 14.31
N GLY A 48 11.44 -0.11 14.05
CA GLY A 48 11.94 1.18 13.57
C GLY A 48 12.39 1.18 12.12
N SER A 49 11.88 0.25 11.32
CA SER A 49 12.24 0.13 9.89
C SER A 49 11.47 1.11 9.01
N TYR A 50 10.22 1.40 9.36
CA TYR A 50 9.35 2.25 8.57
C TYR A 50 8.78 3.37 9.42
N THR A 51 9.16 4.60 9.09
CA THR A 51 8.66 5.81 9.75
C THR A 51 7.76 6.62 8.82
N LEU A 52 7.80 6.39 7.51
CA LEU A 52 6.93 7.08 6.55
C LEU A 52 6.40 6.09 5.53
N VAL A 53 5.09 6.17 5.23
CA VAL A 53 4.43 5.39 4.17
C VAL A 53 3.53 6.30 3.36
N GLN A 54 3.58 6.15 2.04
CA GLN A 54 2.85 7.00 1.09
C GLN A 54 2.40 6.19 -0.12
N ALA A 55 1.25 6.55 -0.68
CA ALA A 55 0.91 6.25 -2.07
C ALA A 55 -0.05 7.29 -2.63
N SER A 56 -0.14 7.31 -3.96
CA SER A 56 -1.14 8.04 -4.71
C SER A 56 -2.11 7.07 -5.38
N PHE A 57 -3.35 7.49 -5.58
CA PHE A 57 -4.34 6.73 -6.35
C PHE A 57 -5.33 7.69 -7.01
N VAL A 58 -6.06 7.18 -8.02
CA VAL A 58 -7.21 7.89 -8.59
C VAL A 58 -8.46 7.42 -7.85
N VAL A 59 -9.20 8.36 -7.26
CA VAL A 59 -10.41 8.06 -6.50
C VAL A 59 -11.45 7.41 -7.43
N PRO A 60 -11.97 6.21 -7.11
CA PRO A 60 -12.93 5.53 -7.97
C PRO A 60 -14.23 6.33 -8.09
N THR A 61 -14.86 6.28 -9.26
CA THR A 61 -16.20 6.84 -9.48
C THR A 61 -17.22 5.73 -9.34
N LEU A 62 -17.76 5.56 -8.13
CA LEU A 62 -18.79 4.56 -7.85
C LEU A 62 -20.20 5.13 -8.12
N ASN A 63 -21.11 4.26 -8.56
CA ASN A 63 -22.52 4.57 -8.80
C ASN A 63 -23.36 3.29 -8.73
N ASP A 64 -23.23 2.54 -7.64
CA ASP A 64 -24.00 1.34 -7.37
C ASP A 64 -25.31 1.69 -6.65
N ALA A 65 -26.35 1.95 -7.43
CA ALA A 65 -27.68 2.26 -6.91
C ALA A 65 -28.33 1.09 -6.14
N ASN A 66 -27.87 -0.15 -6.35
CA ASN A 66 -28.39 -1.33 -5.63
C ASN A 66 -27.67 -1.53 -4.28
N ASN A 67 -26.46 -0.98 -4.15
CA ASN A 67 -25.67 -1.00 -2.92
C ASN A 67 -25.09 0.39 -2.60
N PRO A 68 -25.94 1.40 -2.33
CA PRO A 68 -25.48 2.79 -2.15
C PRO A 68 -24.57 2.98 -0.93
N LYS A 69 -24.66 2.07 0.05
CA LYS A 69 -23.83 2.06 1.25
C LYS A 69 -22.58 1.20 1.10
N GLY A 70 -22.43 0.48 -0.01
CA GLY A 70 -21.28 -0.37 -0.27
C GLY A 70 -20.00 0.45 -0.22
N THR A 71 -18.92 -0.09 0.31
CA THR A 71 -17.68 0.64 0.58
C THR A 71 -16.47 0.01 -0.08
N ALA A 72 -15.51 0.88 -0.43
CA ALA A 72 -14.11 0.53 -0.60
C ALA A 72 -13.31 1.54 0.22
N ASP A 73 -12.55 1.07 1.22
CA ASP A 73 -11.71 1.92 2.04
C ASP A 73 -10.25 1.82 1.59
N ILE A 74 -9.68 2.91 1.06
CA ILE A 74 -8.32 2.95 0.51
C ILE A 74 -7.43 3.70 1.47
N TRP A 75 -6.37 3.07 1.95
CA TRP A 75 -5.50 3.67 2.95
C TRP A 75 -4.03 3.23 2.86
N VAL A 76 -3.17 4.04 3.49
CA VAL A 76 -1.77 3.69 3.76
C VAL A 76 -1.50 3.72 5.25
N GLY A 77 -0.62 2.85 5.72
CA GLY A 77 -0.37 2.70 7.15
C GLY A 77 1.03 2.24 7.50
N ILE A 78 1.33 2.38 8.79
CA ILE A 78 2.45 1.74 9.48
C ILE A 78 1.86 0.82 10.55
N ASP A 79 2.37 -0.42 10.60
CA ASP A 79 2.00 -1.50 11.53
C ASP A 79 0.62 -2.14 11.31
N GLY A 80 0.22 -3.07 12.19
CA GLY A 80 -1.05 -3.80 12.12
C GLY A 80 -0.91 -5.23 11.62
N ASN A 81 0.16 -5.56 10.89
CA ASN A 81 0.41 -6.94 10.43
C ASN A 81 1.32 -7.75 11.37
N ASN A 82 2.62 -7.49 11.45
CA ASN A 82 3.49 -8.12 12.46
C ASN A 82 3.30 -7.45 13.81
N CYS A 83 3.19 -6.12 13.81
CA CYS A 83 2.92 -5.35 15.01
C CYS A 83 1.41 -5.28 15.24
N LYS A 84 0.92 -5.84 16.35
CA LYS A 84 -0.53 -5.86 16.68
C LYS A 84 -0.94 -4.84 17.74
N THR A 85 -0.03 -3.95 18.15
CA THR A 85 -0.27 -2.97 19.21
C THR A 85 -1.01 -1.74 18.70
N ALA A 86 -0.69 -1.27 17.50
CA ALA A 86 -1.20 -0.04 16.90
C ALA A 86 -1.12 -0.09 15.37
N ILE A 87 -1.77 0.89 14.73
CA ILE A 87 -1.60 1.24 13.32
C ILE A 87 -1.69 2.77 13.23
N LEU A 88 -0.74 3.42 12.58
CA LEU A 88 -0.89 4.82 12.17
C LEU A 88 -1.33 4.83 10.71
N GLN A 89 -2.55 5.29 10.43
CA GLN A 89 -3.15 5.16 9.11
C GLN A 89 -4.04 6.34 8.72
N THR A 90 -4.19 6.53 7.41
CA THR A 90 -5.13 7.50 6.83
C THR A 90 -5.60 7.03 5.47
N GLY A 91 -6.83 7.40 5.13
CA GLY A 91 -7.47 6.92 3.92
C GLY A 91 -8.69 7.70 3.50
N ILE A 92 -9.34 7.13 2.48
CA ILE A 92 -10.61 7.58 1.95
C ILE A 92 -11.53 6.36 1.82
N VAL A 93 -12.67 6.40 2.51
CA VAL A 93 -13.79 5.53 2.20
C VAL A 93 -14.53 6.10 1.00
N THR A 94 -14.74 5.27 -0.01
CA THR A 94 -15.64 5.57 -1.14
C THR A 94 -16.91 4.76 -0.99
N TYR A 95 -18.07 5.38 -1.22
CA TYR A 95 -19.37 4.74 -1.09
C TYR A 95 -20.02 4.47 -2.45
N GLY A 96 -20.86 3.44 -2.53
CA GLY A 96 -21.56 3.05 -3.75
C GLY A 96 -22.44 4.15 -4.34
N ASP A 97 -22.96 5.07 -3.52
CA ASP A 97 -23.69 6.25 -3.97
C ASP A 97 -22.80 7.39 -4.52
N GLY A 98 -21.48 7.19 -4.53
CA GLY A 98 -20.49 8.15 -5.02
C GLY A 98 -20.06 9.19 -3.99
N THR A 99 -20.50 9.08 -2.73
CA THR A 99 -19.98 9.92 -1.64
C THR A 99 -18.64 9.41 -1.11
N PHE A 100 -17.95 10.26 -0.33
CA PHE A 100 -16.61 9.99 0.18
C PHE A 100 -16.48 10.39 1.64
N TRP A 101 -15.63 9.69 2.39
CA TRP A 101 -15.21 10.07 3.73
C TRP A 101 -13.68 10.02 3.84
N VAL A 102 -13.05 11.16 4.11
CA VAL A 102 -11.61 11.30 4.33
C VAL A 102 -11.31 11.22 5.82
N TRP A 103 -10.41 10.34 6.22
CA TRP A 103 -10.23 9.99 7.63
C TRP A 103 -8.77 9.85 8.07
N THR A 104 -8.55 9.95 9.38
CA THR A 104 -7.27 9.69 10.06
C THR A 104 -7.48 8.76 11.25
N GLU A 105 -6.48 7.95 11.57
CA GLU A 105 -6.57 7.04 12.71
C GLU A 105 -5.22 6.68 13.32
N TRP A 106 -5.20 6.59 14.65
CA TRP A 106 -4.27 5.76 15.39
C TRP A 106 -5.06 4.56 15.93
N TRP A 107 -4.99 3.43 15.23
CA TRP A 107 -5.84 2.28 15.48
C TRP A 107 -5.71 1.79 16.93
N LYS A 108 -6.83 1.27 17.47
CA LYS A 108 -7.24 1.18 18.89
C LYS A 108 -8.07 2.37 19.37
N HIS A 109 -8.01 3.49 18.68
CA HIS A 109 -9.03 4.54 18.74
C HIS A 109 -10.03 4.36 17.60
N THR A 110 -11.15 5.08 17.64
CA THR A 110 -12.09 5.12 16.50
C THR A 110 -11.49 5.95 15.38
N MET A 111 -11.74 5.55 14.12
CA MET A 111 -11.49 6.37 12.93
C MET A 111 -12.12 7.77 13.06
N GLN A 112 -11.40 8.81 12.65
CA GLN A 112 -11.75 10.20 12.94
C GLN A 112 -11.78 11.06 11.68
N ASP A 113 -12.63 12.09 11.71
CA ASP A 113 -12.60 13.18 10.74
C ASP A 113 -11.35 14.06 10.94
N TYR A 114 -10.84 14.61 9.85
CA TYR A 114 -9.96 15.76 9.94
C TYR A 114 -10.71 17.00 10.46
N SER A 115 -9.99 17.89 11.16
CA SER A 115 -10.58 19.13 11.72
C SER A 115 -11.10 20.11 10.66
N VAL A 116 -10.63 19.95 9.41
CA VAL A 116 -11.08 20.68 8.24
C VAL A 116 -11.44 19.65 7.17
N SER A 117 -12.53 19.87 6.45
CA SER A 117 -12.94 19.00 5.35
C SER A 117 -12.01 19.17 4.14
N LEU A 118 -11.66 18.04 3.51
CA LEU A 118 -11.05 18.02 2.19
C LEU A 118 -12.10 17.60 1.16
N ASP A 119 -12.36 18.46 0.18
CA ASP A 119 -13.22 18.08 -0.94
C ASP A 119 -12.50 17.04 -1.82
N VAL A 120 -13.17 15.92 -2.07
CA VAL A 120 -12.70 14.84 -2.93
C VAL A 120 -13.83 14.44 -3.86
N SER A 121 -13.50 14.18 -5.13
CA SER A 121 -14.43 13.69 -6.13
C SER A 121 -13.87 12.47 -6.86
N GLY A 122 -14.75 11.63 -7.40
CA GLY A 122 -14.35 10.54 -8.28
C GLY A 122 -13.54 11.08 -9.46
N GLY A 123 -12.41 10.43 -9.76
CA GLY A 123 -11.45 10.87 -10.77
C GLY A 123 -10.34 11.79 -10.25
N ASP A 124 -10.43 12.30 -9.02
CA ASP A 124 -9.32 13.04 -8.42
C ASP A 124 -8.11 12.14 -8.18
N THR A 125 -6.90 12.68 -8.36
CA THR A 125 -5.69 12.04 -7.89
C THR A 125 -5.41 12.49 -6.47
N VAL A 126 -5.38 11.54 -5.54
CA VAL A 126 -5.11 11.79 -4.12
C VAL A 126 -3.80 11.13 -3.73
N ARG A 127 -3.03 11.79 -2.85
CA ARG A 127 -1.89 11.23 -2.15
C ARG A 127 -2.18 11.10 -0.67
N LEU A 128 -1.93 9.91 -0.12
CA LEU A 128 -2.00 9.61 1.29
C LEU A 128 -0.58 9.49 1.84
N THR A 129 -0.34 10.04 3.02
CA THR A 129 0.95 9.93 3.72
C THR A 129 0.72 9.75 5.21
N VAL A 130 1.43 8.79 5.80
CA VAL A 130 1.65 8.72 7.25
C VAL A 130 3.12 8.89 7.55
N HIS A 131 3.45 9.58 8.65
CA HIS A 131 4.80 9.80 9.10
C HIS A 131 4.86 9.73 10.63
N ALA A 132 5.37 8.61 11.17
CA ALA A 132 5.70 8.44 12.56
C ALA A 132 6.96 9.25 12.92
N THR A 133 6.80 10.19 13.87
CA THR A 133 7.92 10.97 14.43
C THR A 133 8.51 10.30 15.66
N SER A 134 7.75 9.38 16.27
CA SER A 134 8.20 8.39 17.23
C SER A 134 7.22 7.23 17.26
N THR A 135 7.49 6.21 18.06
CA THR A 135 6.55 5.12 18.31
C THR A 135 5.23 5.55 18.97
N THR A 136 5.10 6.80 19.43
CA THR A 136 3.88 7.32 20.10
C THR A 136 3.43 8.68 19.55
N SER A 137 3.97 9.09 18.41
CA SER A 137 3.64 10.36 17.77
C SER A 137 3.85 10.29 16.27
N GLY A 138 3.04 11.02 15.53
CA GLY A 138 3.15 11.03 14.08
C GLY A 138 2.13 11.96 13.45
N THR A 139 2.17 12.00 12.13
CA THR A 139 1.28 12.81 11.31
C THR A 139 0.64 11.96 10.24
N THR A 140 -0.60 12.27 9.92
CA THR A 140 -1.30 11.77 8.74
C THR A 140 -1.59 12.94 7.83
N THR A 141 -1.60 12.72 6.52
CA THR A 141 -1.88 13.75 5.53
C THR A 141 -2.57 13.16 4.32
N VAL A 142 -3.65 13.82 3.90
CA VAL A 142 -4.34 13.55 2.64
C VAL A 142 -4.24 14.78 1.77
N GLU A 143 -3.72 14.62 0.57
CA GLU A 143 -3.55 15.68 -0.43
C GLU A 143 -4.38 15.34 -1.66
N ASN A 144 -5.31 16.20 -2.03
CA ASN A 144 -5.97 16.14 -3.32
C ASN A 144 -5.09 16.87 -4.34
N LEU A 145 -4.29 16.12 -5.10
CA LEU A 145 -3.33 16.65 -6.05
C LEU A 145 -4.01 17.33 -7.25
N THR A 146 -5.25 16.97 -7.57
CA THR A 146 -6.05 17.64 -8.61
C THR A 146 -6.39 19.08 -8.22
N THR A 147 -6.79 19.29 -6.96
CA THR A 147 -7.22 20.62 -6.47
C THR A 147 -6.10 21.40 -5.78
N GLY A 148 -4.99 20.74 -5.43
CA GLY A 148 -3.88 21.33 -4.68
C GLY A 148 -4.19 21.59 -3.20
N LYS A 149 -5.28 21.01 -2.66
CA LYS A 149 -5.67 21.14 -1.25
C LYS A 149 -5.20 19.94 -0.45
N SER A 150 -5.04 20.12 0.86
CA SER A 150 -4.62 19.05 1.77
C SER A 150 -5.19 19.23 3.18
N VAL A 151 -5.28 18.12 3.91
CA VAL A 151 -5.58 18.08 5.35
C VAL A 151 -4.54 17.23 6.07
N SER A 152 -4.28 17.55 7.34
CA SER A 152 -3.30 16.83 8.16
C SER A 152 -3.73 16.81 9.62
N HIS A 153 -3.31 15.77 10.35
CA HIS A 153 -3.56 15.59 11.77
C HIS A 153 -2.26 15.14 12.43
N THR A 154 -2.02 15.62 13.67
CA THR A 154 -0.82 15.30 14.43
C THR A 154 -1.19 14.60 15.73
N PHE A 155 -0.74 13.36 15.87
CA PHE A 155 -0.79 12.58 17.10
C PHE A 155 0.47 12.85 17.92
N THR A 156 0.32 13.11 19.23
CA THR A 156 1.46 13.54 20.08
C THR A 156 1.68 12.69 21.33
N SER A 157 0.76 11.81 21.73
CA SER A 157 0.81 11.14 23.04
C SER A 157 0.12 9.78 23.07
N GLU A 158 0.30 8.98 22.02
CA GLU A 158 -0.33 7.67 21.83
C GLU A 158 0.39 6.55 22.62
N THR A 159 0.62 6.82 23.90
CA THR A 159 1.45 6.00 24.79
C THR A 159 0.82 4.66 25.18
N SER A 160 -0.51 4.55 25.11
CA SER A 160 -1.23 3.30 25.39
C SER A 160 -1.01 2.23 24.33
N TYR A 161 -0.75 2.67 23.09
CA TYR A 161 -0.67 1.80 21.92
C TYR A 161 0.50 2.25 21.03
N PRO A 162 1.76 1.98 21.43
CA PRO A 162 2.91 2.38 20.63
C PRO A 162 3.02 1.56 19.35
N LEU A 163 3.52 2.19 18.29
CA LEU A 163 3.98 1.55 17.06
C LEU A 163 5.24 0.72 17.32
N CYS A 164 5.43 -0.33 16.51
CA CYS A 164 6.67 -1.08 16.38
C CYS A 164 7.49 -0.61 15.17
N GLU A 165 6.85 0.05 14.19
CA GLU A 165 7.43 0.52 12.93
C GLU A 165 8.05 -0.63 12.11
N THR A 166 7.36 -1.77 12.06
CA THR A 166 7.80 -3.02 11.41
C THR A 166 7.08 -3.33 10.11
N ASP A 167 5.89 -2.75 9.91
CA ASP A 167 5.09 -2.95 8.71
C ASP A 167 4.84 -1.61 8.01
N ALA A 168 4.79 -1.65 6.68
CA ALA A 168 4.34 -0.55 5.84
C ALA A 168 3.37 -1.10 4.80
N GLU A 169 2.16 -0.55 4.74
CA GLU A 169 1.12 -1.14 3.92
C GLU A 169 0.30 -0.15 3.08
N TRP A 170 -0.23 -0.68 1.99
CA TRP A 170 -1.05 -0.02 0.98
C TRP A 170 -2.28 -0.90 0.73
N ILE A 171 -3.41 -0.54 1.32
CA ILE A 171 -4.54 -1.45 1.51
C ILE A 171 -5.82 -0.88 0.89
N VAL A 172 -6.63 -1.80 0.37
CA VAL A 172 -8.07 -1.65 0.17
C VAL A 172 -8.77 -2.59 1.14
N GLU A 173 -9.60 -2.04 2.01
CA GLU A 173 -10.19 -2.72 3.15
C GLU A 173 -11.72 -2.76 3.10
N ASP A 174 -12.27 -3.87 3.61
CA ASP A 174 -13.63 -3.95 4.12
C ASP A 174 -13.63 -3.73 5.63
N PHE A 175 -13.79 -2.47 6.06
CA PHE A 175 -13.48 -2.04 7.42
C PHE A 175 -14.55 -2.49 8.43
N GLN A 176 -14.13 -2.66 9.69
CA GLN A 176 -15.05 -2.97 10.78
C GLN A 176 -15.89 -1.76 11.16
N ILE A 177 -17.22 -1.94 11.20
CA ILE A 177 -18.17 -0.87 11.54
C ILE A 177 -18.52 -0.84 13.03
N ASP A 178 -18.17 -1.88 13.78
CA ASP A 178 -18.43 -1.95 15.21
C ASP A 178 -17.43 -2.83 16.00
N SER A 179 -17.60 -2.86 17.32
CA SER A 179 -16.80 -3.68 18.23
C SER A 179 -17.16 -5.18 18.22
N ALA A 180 -18.26 -5.57 17.58
CA ALA A 180 -18.63 -6.97 17.41
C ALA A 180 -17.85 -7.60 16.23
N GLY A 181 -17.25 -6.77 15.38
CA GLY A 181 -16.47 -7.19 14.22
C GLY A 181 -17.31 -7.29 12.95
N ASP A 182 -18.49 -6.67 12.94
CA ASP A 182 -19.28 -6.55 11.71
C ASP A 182 -18.52 -5.70 10.71
N LEU A 183 -18.52 -6.14 9.45
CA LEU A 183 -17.84 -5.46 8.35
C LEU A 183 -18.83 -4.56 7.60
N ALA A 184 -18.29 -3.52 6.97
CA ALA A 184 -19.07 -2.70 6.05
C ALA A 184 -19.59 -3.57 4.88
N PRO A 185 -20.68 -3.17 4.22
CA PRO A 185 -21.04 -3.82 2.97
C PRO A 185 -19.97 -3.48 1.92
N LEU A 186 -19.36 -4.48 1.29
CA LEU A 186 -18.43 -4.30 0.17
C LEU A 186 -19.14 -3.80 -1.10
N VAL A 187 -18.46 -2.99 -1.91
CA VAL A 187 -18.89 -2.62 -3.27
C VAL A 187 -17.91 -3.18 -4.31
N ASP A 188 -18.39 -3.44 -5.53
CA ASP A 188 -17.51 -3.69 -6.65
C ASP A 188 -16.86 -2.38 -7.12
N TRP A 189 -15.60 -2.17 -6.71
CA TRP A 189 -14.79 -1.03 -7.14
C TRP A 189 -14.02 -1.30 -8.45
N GLY A 190 -14.21 -2.46 -9.08
CA GLY A 190 -13.43 -2.90 -10.22
C GLY A 190 -11.97 -3.12 -9.85
N THR A 191 -11.11 -2.15 -10.13
CA THR A 191 -9.69 -2.20 -9.75
C THR A 191 -9.21 -0.85 -9.26
N ILE A 192 -8.74 -0.83 -8.02
CA ILE A 192 -8.05 0.33 -7.45
C ILE A 192 -6.55 0.12 -7.66
N LYS A 193 -5.89 1.12 -8.26
CA LYS A 193 -4.44 1.13 -8.44
C LYS A 193 -3.81 2.23 -7.61
N MET A 194 -2.97 1.81 -6.66
CA MET A 194 -2.04 2.67 -5.93
C MET A 194 -0.70 2.72 -6.66
N PHE A 195 -0.14 3.91 -6.81
CA PHE A 195 1.13 4.19 -7.46
C PHE A 195 1.94 5.21 -6.65
N ASP A 196 3.19 5.47 -7.05
CA ASP A 196 4.14 6.26 -6.25
C ASP A 196 4.25 5.76 -4.80
N THR A 197 4.18 4.43 -4.63
CA THR A 197 4.30 3.80 -3.31
C THR A 197 5.70 4.04 -2.75
N LEU A 198 5.76 4.49 -1.50
CA LEU A 198 7.02 4.74 -0.80
C LEU A 198 6.86 4.33 0.65
N ALA A 199 7.79 3.52 1.14
CA ALA A 199 8.07 3.37 2.56
C ALA A 199 9.51 3.82 2.84
N SER A 200 9.71 4.58 3.90
CA SER A 200 11.01 5.15 4.27
C SER A 200 11.29 4.99 5.75
N GLY A 201 12.57 4.92 6.09
CA GLY A 201 13.07 4.88 7.46
C GLY A 201 14.59 4.93 7.50
N PRO A 202 15.22 4.58 8.63
CA PRO A 202 16.68 4.61 8.80
C PRO A 202 17.45 3.77 7.77
N ASN A 203 16.81 2.76 7.18
CA ASN A 203 17.41 1.86 6.19
C ASN A 203 17.28 2.35 4.74
N GLY A 204 16.72 3.54 4.52
CA GLY A 204 16.47 4.12 3.21
C GLY A 204 15.04 3.92 2.73
N ASN A 205 14.86 3.98 1.41
CA ASN A 205 13.54 3.97 0.77
C ASN A 205 13.31 2.65 0.05
N VAL A 206 12.08 2.15 0.16
CA VAL A 206 11.57 1.02 -0.62
C VAL A 206 10.19 1.38 -1.20
N THR A 207 9.77 0.68 -2.25
CA THR A 207 8.39 0.74 -2.78
C THR A 207 7.63 -0.50 -2.31
N ALA A 208 6.40 -0.72 -2.77
CA ALA A 208 5.70 -1.98 -2.53
C ALA A 208 6.30 -3.16 -3.34
N ALA A 209 7.28 -2.94 -4.22
CA ALA A 209 7.88 -4.02 -5.01
C ALA A 209 8.53 -5.07 -4.10
N GLY A 210 8.08 -6.33 -4.21
CA GLY A 210 8.54 -7.44 -3.36
C GLY A 210 7.83 -7.54 -2.00
N ALA A 211 6.83 -6.69 -1.75
CA ALA A 211 5.93 -6.82 -0.62
C ALA A 211 5.13 -8.13 -0.69
N THR A 212 4.59 -8.52 0.46
CA THR A 212 3.67 -9.66 0.56
C THR A 212 2.29 -9.22 0.07
N LYS A 213 1.65 -10.02 -0.79
CA LYS A 213 0.28 -9.76 -1.27
C LYS A 213 -0.73 -10.15 -0.19
N ALA A 214 -1.72 -9.31 0.05
CA ALA A 214 -2.87 -9.56 0.90
C ALA A 214 -4.14 -9.59 0.04
N ASN A 215 -5.04 -10.54 0.32
CA ASN A 215 -6.34 -10.66 -0.36
C ASN A 215 -7.48 -10.84 0.65
N LEU A 216 -8.64 -10.28 0.31
CA LEU A 216 -9.87 -10.47 1.06
C LEU A 216 -10.36 -11.90 0.89
N LYS A 217 -10.65 -12.55 2.01
CA LYS A 217 -11.27 -13.87 2.05
C LYS A 217 -12.31 -13.95 3.15
N GLN A 218 -13.58 -14.02 2.76
CA GLN A 218 -14.72 -14.08 3.66
C GLN A 218 -15.54 -15.33 3.37
N ASN A 219 -15.98 -16.04 4.41
CA ASN A 219 -16.80 -17.26 4.28
C ASN A 219 -16.18 -18.32 3.34
N GLY A 220 -14.85 -18.37 3.24
CA GLY A 220 -14.11 -19.29 2.37
C GLY A 220 -13.96 -18.81 0.91
N VAL A 221 -14.61 -17.71 0.52
CA VAL A 221 -14.54 -17.12 -0.82
C VAL A 221 -13.48 -16.03 -0.84
N ILE A 222 -12.62 -16.04 -1.84
CA ILE A 222 -11.65 -14.97 -2.09
C ILE A 222 -12.38 -13.87 -2.87
N LEU A 223 -12.41 -12.65 -2.34
CA LEU A 223 -13.15 -11.53 -2.91
C LEU A 223 -12.26 -10.54 -3.66
N THR A 224 -10.94 -10.59 -3.45
CA THR A 224 -10.00 -9.72 -4.17
C THR A 224 -8.78 -10.47 -4.69
N SER A 225 -8.18 -9.91 -5.73
CA SER A 225 -6.91 -10.32 -6.31
C SER A 225 -5.96 -9.13 -6.34
N THR A 226 -4.89 -9.22 -5.56
CA THR A 226 -3.84 -8.21 -5.51
C THR A 226 -2.71 -8.54 -6.49
N ASP A 227 -2.30 -7.54 -7.26
CA ASP A 227 -1.05 -7.57 -8.03
C ASP A 227 -0.10 -6.43 -7.65
N ILE A 228 1.19 -6.72 -7.72
CA ILE A 228 2.26 -5.78 -7.36
C ILE A 228 3.23 -5.71 -8.53
N GLY A 229 3.27 -4.54 -9.17
CA GLY A 229 4.17 -4.27 -10.28
C GLY A 229 5.63 -4.22 -9.84
N THR A 230 6.55 -4.43 -10.79
CA THR A 230 7.99 -4.27 -10.55
C THR A 230 8.38 -2.83 -10.22
N ASP A 231 7.53 -1.86 -10.58
CA ASP A 231 7.64 -0.45 -10.21
C ASP A 231 7.12 -0.15 -8.79
N GLY A 232 6.54 -1.14 -8.12
CA GLY A 232 5.90 -1.01 -6.81
C GLY A 232 4.44 -0.56 -6.87
N SER A 233 3.83 -0.40 -8.05
CA SER A 233 2.39 -0.13 -8.10
C SER A 233 1.58 -1.32 -7.58
N VAL A 234 0.52 -1.04 -6.81
CA VAL A 234 -0.34 -2.05 -6.19
C VAL A 234 -1.72 -1.97 -6.84
N SER A 235 -2.20 -3.05 -7.43
CA SER A 235 -3.54 -3.12 -8.01
C SER A 235 -4.37 -4.12 -7.22
N VAL A 236 -5.50 -3.68 -6.66
CA VAL A 236 -6.45 -4.53 -5.96
C VAL A 236 -7.73 -4.63 -6.79
N THR A 237 -7.93 -5.79 -7.40
CA THR A 237 -9.11 -6.08 -8.21
C THR A 237 -10.16 -6.79 -7.35
N TYR A 238 -11.39 -6.28 -7.36
CA TYR A 238 -12.55 -6.98 -6.81
C TYR A 238 -12.94 -8.15 -7.74
N ILE A 239 -13.16 -9.34 -7.18
CA ILE A 239 -13.48 -10.58 -7.91
C ILE A 239 -14.62 -11.39 -7.26
N GLY A 240 -15.32 -10.79 -6.29
CA GLY A 240 -16.22 -11.46 -5.33
C GLY A 240 -17.70 -11.36 -5.63
#